data_AF-A0A7C6EBV4-F1
#
_entry.id   AF-A0A7C6EBV4-F1
#
_cell.length_a   1.000
_cell.length_b   1.000
_cell.length_c   1.000
_cell.angle_alpha   90.00
_cell.angle_beta   90.00
_cell.angle_gamma   90.00
#
_symmetry.space_group_name_H-M   'P 1'
#
loop_
_entity.id
_entity.type
_entity.pdbx_description
1 polymer ?
#
loop_
_entity_poly.entity_id
_entity_poly.type
_entity_poly.pdbx_seq_one_letter_code
_entity_poly.pdbx_strand_id
1 'polypeptide(L)'
;MAHAYTPGLKVTERTKVVKDRRLPLTGEVLVSVGQKVFGNDIVARTALPGNVTTLNVAGLLGVPPEDITGMMLKKVGEPIEKDEIIAQSKGFLGLFKSAVRSPIKGTIESISEITGQVILREPPQPVAVTAYIDGEVVQVFPNEGVLVETVASLVQGIFGIGG
;
A
#
# COMPACT_ATOMS: atom_id res chain seq x y z
N MET A 1 7.91 12.69 -48.28
CA MET A 1 7.01 11.78 -47.53
C MET A 1 7.70 11.41 -46.23
N ALA A 2 7.28 11.98 -45.11
CA ALA A 2 7.81 11.60 -43.81
C ALA A 2 7.22 10.24 -43.45
N HIS A 3 7.99 9.17 -43.65
CA HIS A 3 7.68 7.87 -43.06
C HIS A 3 7.91 8.00 -41.56
N ALA A 4 6.84 8.27 -40.81
CA ALA A 4 6.87 8.19 -39.36
C ALA A 4 7.12 6.72 -38.99
N TYR A 5 8.37 6.39 -38.72
CA TYR A 5 8.73 5.12 -38.09
C TYR A 5 8.06 5.10 -36.71
N THR A 6 7.01 4.30 -36.57
CA THR A 6 6.21 4.16 -35.35
C THR A 6 6.37 2.75 -34.80
N PRO A 7 7.54 2.43 -34.20
CA PRO A 7 7.77 1.12 -33.61
C PRO A 7 6.70 0.86 -32.54
N GLY A 8 6.04 -0.29 -32.64
CA GLY A 8 5.04 -0.72 -31.66
C GLY A 8 3.59 -0.70 -32.14
N LEU A 9 3.28 -0.22 -33.35
CA LEU A 9 1.96 -0.47 -33.95
C LEU A 9 1.87 -1.94 -34.38
N LYS A 10 0.87 -2.66 -33.88
CA LYS A 10 0.64 -4.06 -34.25
C LYS A 10 -0.85 -4.33 -34.38
N VAL A 11 -1.25 -4.83 -35.54
CA VAL A 11 -2.59 -5.37 -35.78
C VAL A 11 -2.45 -6.84 -36.11
N THR A 12 -3.18 -7.70 -35.43
CA THR A 12 -3.20 -9.14 -35.70
C THR A 12 -4.62 -9.64 -35.53
N GLU A 13 -5.22 -10.19 -36.60
CA GLU A 13 -6.62 -10.62 -36.62
C GLU A 13 -6.92 -11.70 -35.59
N ARG A 14 -5.97 -12.62 -35.37
CA ARG A 14 -6.09 -13.69 -34.39
C ARG A 14 -4.73 -14.04 -33.82
N THR A 15 -4.54 -13.80 -32.54
CA THR A 15 -3.32 -14.16 -31.81
C THR A 15 -3.66 -14.65 -30.42
N LYS A 16 -2.76 -15.45 -29.87
CA LYS A 16 -2.74 -15.72 -28.44
C LYS A 16 -2.27 -14.46 -27.72
N VAL A 17 -3.06 -13.97 -26.77
CA VAL A 17 -2.75 -12.84 -25.90
C VAL A 17 -2.53 -13.39 -24.50
N VAL A 18 -1.40 -13.00 -23.92
CA VAL A 18 -0.99 -13.40 -22.59
C VAL A 18 -0.85 -12.15 -21.73
N LYS A 19 -1.38 -12.18 -20.51
CA LYS A 19 -1.28 -11.09 -19.55
C LYS A 19 -0.79 -11.61 -18.21
N ASP A 20 0.36 -11.08 -17.79
CA ASP A 20 0.88 -11.29 -16.45
C ASP A 20 0.16 -10.35 -15.46
N ARG A 21 -0.38 -10.94 -14.39
CA ARG A 21 -1.16 -10.27 -13.36
C ARG A 21 -0.49 -10.52 -12.01
N ARG A 22 0.51 -9.69 -11.66
CA ARG A 22 1.26 -9.81 -10.41
C ARG A 22 0.96 -8.70 -9.42
N LEU A 23 1.01 -9.07 -8.16
CA LEU A 23 0.99 -8.20 -7.02
C LEU A 23 2.34 -7.48 -6.86
N PRO A 24 2.34 -6.26 -6.32
CA PRO A 24 3.56 -5.51 -6.03
C PRO A 24 4.34 -6.06 -4.83
N LEU A 25 3.67 -6.84 -3.96
CA LEU A 25 4.22 -7.51 -2.79
C LEU A 25 3.64 -8.92 -2.71
N THR A 26 4.31 -9.79 -1.95
CA THR A 26 3.79 -11.12 -1.62
C THR A 26 2.38 -11.02 -1.05
N GLY A 27 1.49 -11.91 -1.48
CA GLY A 27 0.10 -11.96 -1.07
C GLY A 27 -0.52 -13.33 -1.36
N GLU A 28 -1.79 -13.32 -1.72
CA GLU A 28 -2.60 -14.51 -1.93
C GLU A 28 -3.10 -14.57 -3.38
N VAL A 29 -2.94 -15.72 -4.02
CA VAL A 29 -3.54 -16.00 -5.33
C VAL A 29 -4.88 -16.72 -5.10
N LEU A 30 -5.95 -16.21 -5.72
CA LEU A 30 -7.33 -16.63 -5.46
C LEU A 30 -7.88 -17.62 -6.49
N VAL A 31 -7.09 -17.95 -7.50
CA VAL A 31 -7.50 -18.78 -8.64
C VAL A 31 -6.46 -19.87 -8.92
N SER A 32 -6.87 -20.92 -9.62
CA SER A 32 -6.01 -22.06 -9.94
C SER A 32 -5.73 -22.18 -11.44
N VAL A 33 -4.67 -22.91 -11.81
CA VAL A 33 -4.38 -23.25 -13.22
C VAL A 33 -5.58 -24.01 -13.83
N GLY A 34 -5.95 -23.66 -15.05
CA GLY A 34 -7.11 -24.18 -15.79
C GLY A 34 -8.42 -23.42 -15.53
N GLN A 35 -8.46 -22.50 -14.56
CA GLN A 35 -9.67 -21.76 -14.23
C GLN A 35 -9.99 -20.71 -15.31
N LYS A 36 -11.25 -20.65 -15.74
CA LYS A 36 -11.78 -19.56 -16.56
C LYS A 36 -12.08 -18.33 -15.70
N VAL A 37 -11.69 -17.17 -16.18
CA VAL A 37 -11.86 -15.87 -15.48
C VAL A 37 -12.38 -14.81 -16.44
N PHE A 38 -13.16 -13.87 -15.92
CA PHE A 38 -13.53 -12.63 -16.59
C PHE A 38 -12.56 -11.51 -16.22
N GLY A 39 -12.42 -10.50 -17.09
CA GLY A 39 -11.44 -9.43 -16.93
C GLY A 39 -11.51 -8.66 -15.61
N ASN A 40 -12.67 -8.63 -14.96
CA ASN A 40 -12.89 -7.97 -13.67
C ASN A 40 -12.71 -8.90 -12.45
N ASP A 41 -12.53 -10.21 -12.66
CA ASP A 41 -12.34 -11.16 -11.56
C ASP A 41 -11.02 -10.85 -10.84
N ILE A 42 -11.07 -10.81 -9.50
CA ILE A 42 -9.87 -10.65 -8.68
C ILE A 42 -9.11 -11.98 -8.67
N VAL A 43 -7.90 -11.97 -9.21
CA VAL A 43 -7.06 -13.17 -9.33
C VAL A 43 -6.01 -13.29 -8.23
N ALA A 44 -5.60 -12.16 -7.66
CA ALA A 44 -4.69 -12.13 -6.52
C ALA A 44 -4.90 -10.86 -5.70
N ARG A 45 -4.56 -10.90 -4.40
CA ARG A 45 -4.65 -9.77 -3.48
C ARG A 45 -3.50 -9.74 -2.47
N THR A 46 -3.15 -8.55 -2.00
CA THR A 46 -2.22 -8.31 -0.90
C THR A 46 -2.66 -7.08 -0.10
N ALA A 47 -1.95 -6.75 0.96
CA ALA A 47 -2.14 -5.52 1.72
C ALA A 47 -0.81 -4.76 1.77
N LEU A 48 -0.76 -3.56 1.19
CA LEU A 48 0.40 -2.70 1.28
C LEU A 48 0.53 -2.16 2.71
N PRO A 49 1.75 -2.09 3.27
CA PRO A 49 1.97 -1.40 4.53
C PRO A 49 1.43 0.03 4.46
N GLY A 50 0.70 0.46 5.49
CA GLY A 50 0.20 1.83 5.56
C GLY A 50 1.35 2.84 5.66
N ASN A 51 1.05 4.08 5.31
CA ASN A 51 2.03 5.16 5.36
C ASN A 51 2.54 5.37 6.79
N VAL A 52 3.77 5.86 6.88
CA VAL A 52 4.43 6.14 8.14
C VAL A 52 4.40 7.65 8.39
N THR A 53 4.02 8.04 9.60
CA THR A 53 4.09 9.42 10.08
C THR A 53 4.96 9.48 11.33
N THR A 54 5.95 10.36 11.32
CA THR A 54 6.84 10.56 12.48
C THR A 54 6.40 11.78 13.27
N LEU A 55 6.33 11.64 14.60
CA LEU A 55 5.93 12.71 15.51
C LEU A 55 7.02 12.96 16.56
N ASN A 56 7.49 14.20 16.67
CA ASN A 56 8.47 14.60 17.69
C ASN A 56 7.77 14.85 19.04
N VAL A 57 7.48 13.77 19.78
CA VAL A 57 6.74 13.83 21.05
C VAL A 57 7.56 14.54 22.13
N ALA A 58 8.87 14.30 22.21
CA ALA A 58 9.74 15.00 23.16
C ALA A 58 9.69 16.52 22.99
N GLY A 59 9.84 16.99 21.74
CA GLY A 59 9.76 18.41 21.40
C GLY A 59 8.38 19.01 21.65
N LEU A 60 7.30 18.28 21.35
CA LEU A 60 5.93 18.74 21.58
C LEU A 60 5.55 18.79 23.07
N LEU A 61 6.11 17.91 23.90
CA LEU A 61 5.90 17.91 25.35
C LEU A 61 6.89 18.80 26.10
N GLY A 62 8.01 19.17 25.47
CA GLY A 62 9.08 19.95 26.11
C GLY A 62 9.90 19.14 27.12
N VAL A 63 10.09 17.84 26.88
CA VAL A 63 10.81 16.93 27.78
C VAL A 63 12.02 16.31 27.10
N PRO A 64 13.03 15.82 27.85
CA PRO A 64 14.12 15.04 27.29
C PRO A 64 13.62 13.76 26.57
N PRO A 65 14.28 13.32 25.49
CA PRO A 65 13.96 12.08 24.78
C PRO A 65 13.80 10.84 25.67
N GLU A 66 14.64 10.70 26.68
CA GLU A 66 14.66 9.58 27.62
C GLU A 66 13.39 9.49 28.50
N ASP A 67 12.67 10.61 28.68
CA ASP A 67 11.49 10.68 29.53
C ASP A 67 10.18 10.38 28.77
N ILE A 68 10.21 10.29 27.44
CA ILE A 68 8.98 10.18 26.64
C ILE A 68 8.18 8.91 26.97
N THR A 69 8.86 7.78 27.22
CA THR A 69 8.19 6.49 27.45
C THR A 69 7.27 6.54 28.67
N GLY A 70 7.63 7.33 29.69
CA GLY A 70 6.81 7.55 30.88
C GLY A 70 5.65 8.55 30.70
N MET A 71 5.57 9.20 29.54
CA MET A 71 4.55 10.20 29.16
C MET A 71 3.60 9.70 28.07
N MET A 72 3.96 8.60 27.39
CA MET A 72 3.11 7.95 26.40
C MET A 72 1.88 7.31 27.09
N LEU A 73 0.70 7.57 26.54
CA LEU A 73 -0.56 6.96 26.98
C LEU A 73 -0.89 5.67 26.23
N LYS A 74 -0.16 5.42 25.13
CA LYS A 74 -0.32 4.27 24.23
C LYS A 74 1.04 3.61 24.02
N LYS A 75 1.04 2.29 23.88
CA LYS A 75 2.27 1.50 23.68
C LYS A 75 2.45 1.11 22.22
N VAL A 76 3.66 0.66 21.88
CA VAL A 76 3.95 0.04 20.58
C VAL A 76 2.98 -1.12 20.32
N GLY A 77 2.39 -1.14 19.13
CA GLY A 77 1.36 -2.07 18.69
C GLY A 77 -0.08 -1.68 19.03
N GLU A 78 -0.30 -0.66 19.87
CA GLU A 78 -1.66 -0.24 20.22
C GLU A 78 -2.31 0.60 19.10
N PRO A 79 -3.64 0.43 18.89
CA PRO A 79 -4.38 1.24 17.94
C PRO A 79 -4.60 2.67 18.44
N ILE A 80 -4.59 3.60 17.50
CA ILE A 80 -4.82 5.03 17.71
C ILE A 80 -5.81 5.55 16.67
N GLU A 81 -6.66 6.48 17.06
CA GLU A 81 -7.53 7.25 16.16
C GLU A 81 -6.96 8.65 15.90
N LYS A 82 -7.40 9.26 14.80
CA LYS A 82 -7.05 10.65 14.51
C LYS A 82 -7.56 11.55 15.64
N ASP A 83 -6.73 12.50 16.04
CA ASP A 83 -6.95 13.46 17.14
C ASP A 83 -7.01 12.84 18.56
N GLU A 84 -6.80 11.53 18.70
CA GLU A 84 -6.69 10.86 20.00
C GLU A 84 -5.42 11.33 20.74
N ILE A 85 -5.51 11.54 22.05
CA ILE A 85 -4.34 11.89 22.86
C ILE A 85 -3.48 10.64 23.08
N ILE A 86 -2.25 10.66 22.56
CA ILE A 86 -1.32 9.53 22.61
C ILE A 86 -0.17 9.74 23.59
N ALA A 87 0.09 10.98 24.02
CA ALA A 87 1.07 11.31 25.05
C ALA A 87 0.65 12.54 25.84
N GLN A 88 1.06 12.63 27.10
CA GLN A 88 0.75 13.76 27.98
C GLN A 88 1.86 14.01 28.99
N SER A 89 2.23 15.28 29.20
CA SER A 89 3.23 15.66 30.21
C SER A 89 2.67 15.61 31.63
N LYS A 90 3.55 15.28 32.59
CA LYS A 90 3.28 15.41 34.03
C LYS A 90 3.52 16.86 34.45
N GLY A 91 2.47 17.69 34.40
CA GLY A 91 2.54 19.09 34.87
C GLY A 91 2.86 19.20 36.37
N PHE A 92 3.42 20.35 36.78
CA PHE A 92 3.69 20.65 38.20
C PHE A 92 2.35 20.83 38.94
N LEU A 93 2.08 20.01 39.96
CA LEU A 93 0.79 19.94 40.66
C LEU A 93 -0.45 19.70 39.77
N GLY A 94 -0.28 19.13 38.57
CA GLY A 94 -1.40 18.84 37.66
C GLY A 94 -1.91 20.04 36.85
N LEU A 95 -1.32 21.22 37.02
CA LEU A 95 -1.57 22.42 36.21
C LEU A 95 -0.68 22.38 34.94
N PHE A 96 -1.22 22.88 33.82
CA PHE A 96 -0.53 23.02 32.52
C PHE A 96 -0.03 21.69 31.89
N LYS A 97 -0.91 20.70 31.74
CA LYS A 97 -0.58 19.48 30.98
C LYS A 97 -0.57 19.77 29.47
N SER A 98 0.58 19.59 28.82
CA SER A 98 0.66 19.49 27.36
C SER A 98 0.23 18.10 26.92
N ALA A 99 -0.56 18.04 25.84
CA ALA A 99 -1.07 16.80 25.28
C ALA A 99 -0.70 16.72 23.81
N VAL A 100 -0.24 15.55 23.38
CA VAL A 100 0.08 15.26 21.99
C VAL A 100 -1.00 14.38 21.41
N ARG A 101 -1.56 14.80 20.28
CA ARG A 101 -2.61 14.09 19.57
C ARG A 101 -2.05 13.38 18.34
N SER A 102 -2.63 12.23 18.02
CA SER A 102 -2.29 11.52 16.79
C SER A 102 -2.78 12.29 15.56
N PRO A 103 -1.95 12.55 14.54
CA PRO A 103 -2.39 13.14 13.27
C PRO A 103 -3.12 12.14 12.36
N ILE A 104 -3.02 10.83 12.65
CA ILE A 104 -3.55 9.74 11.82
C ILE A 104 -4.38 8.75 12.64
N LYS A 105 -5.20 7.97 11.96
CA LYS A 105 -5.69 6.68 12.47
C LYS A 105 -4.64 5.62 12.16
N GLY A 106 -4.35 4.70 13.07
CA GLY A 106 -3.32 3.69 12.84
C GLY A 106 -2.87 2.97 14.11
N THR A 107 -1.57 2.72 14.20
CA THR A 107 -0.92 2.09 15.36
C THR A 107 0.39 2.80 15.69
N ILE A 108 0.87 2.67 16.93
CA ILE A 108 2.24 3.05 17.27
C ILE A 108 3.18 1.95 16.82
N GLU A 109 4.07 2.26 15.89
CA GLU A 109 5.06 1.30 15.38
C GLU A 109 6.32 1.27 16.24
N SER A 110 6.80 2.43 16.68
CA SER A 110 7.97 2.50 17.56
C SER A 110 8.01 3.81 18.34
N ILE A 111 8.71 3.75 19.47
CA ILE A 111 8.98 4.89 20.36
C ILE A 111 10.50 4.92 20.55
N SER A 112 11.14 6.03 20.19
CA SER A 112 12.59 6.19 20.27
C SER A 112 12.97 7.08 21.44
N GLU A 113 13.50 6.47 22.50
CA GLU A 113 14.03 7.16 23.69
C GLU A 113 15.32 7.95 23.40
N ILE A 114 15.96 7.70 22.26
CA ILE A 114 17.19 8.41 21.84
C ILE A 114 16.83 9.73 21.15
N THR A 115 15.84 9.71 20.25
CA THR A 115 15.51 10.87 19.40
C THR A 115 14.27 11.62 19.85
N GLY A 116 13.48 11.07 20.77
CA GLY A 116 12.23 11.69 21.22
C GLY A 116 11.06 11.50 20.25
N GLN A 117 11.26 10.66 19.23
CA GLN A 117 10.32 10.49 18.11
C GLN A 117 9.46 9.25 18.30
N VAL A 118 8.20 9.36 17.89
CA VAL A 118 7.25 8.25 17.83
C VAL A 118 6.85 8.04 16.38
N ILE A 119 6.98 6.81 15.91
CA ILE A 119 6.60 6.39 14.57
C ILE A 119 5.18 5.84 14.63
N LEU A 120 4.29 6.40 13.83
CA LEU A 120 2.91 6.00 13.69
C LEU A 120 2.72 5.39 12.31
N ARG A 121 1.95 4.29 12.24
CA ARG A 121 1.67 3.59 10.98
C ARG A 121 0.18 3.54 10.71
N GLU A 122 -0.23 4.02 9.54
CA GLU A 122 -1.61 3.90 9.06
C GLU A 122 -2.02 2.42 8.86
N PRO A 123 -3.33 2.11 8.86
CA PRO A 123 -3.80 0.77 8.50
C PRO A 123 -3.30 0.36 7.11
N PRO A 124 -3.02 -0.93 6.90
CA PRO A 124 -2.58 -1.41 5.61
C PRO A 124 -3.65 -1.20 4.53
N GLN A 125 -3.22 -0.87 3.31
CA GLN A 125 -4.12 -0.61 2.19
C GLN A 125 -4.31 -1.87 1.35
N PRO A 126 -5.55 -2.35 1.17
CA PRO A 126 -5.80 -3.53 0.35
C PRO A 126 -5.48 -3.24 -1.12
N VAL A 127 -4.75 -4.16 -1.75
CA VAL A 127 -4.45 -4.13 -3.19
C VAL A 127 -4.87 -5.45 -3.81
N ALA A 128 -5.56 -5.35 -4.93
CA ALA A 128 -6.03 -6.49 -5.69
C ALA A 128 -5.66 -6.30 -7.16
N VAL A 129 -5.35 -7.39 -7.84
CA VAL A 129 -5.16 -7.41 -9.29
C VAL A 129 -6.28 -8.20 -9.92
N THR A 130 -6.87 -7.63 -10.97
CA THR A 130 -7.88 -8.32 -11.78
C THR A 130 -7.22 -9.17 -12.86
N ALA A 131 -7.97 -10.13 -13.41
CA ALA A 131 -7.56 -10.93 -14.57
C ALA A 131 -7.23 -10.06 -15.79
N TYR A 132 -7.80 -8.85 -15.88
CA TYR A 132 -7.63 -7.82 -16.92
C TYR A 132 -8.21 -8.19 -18.29
N ILE A 133 -8.24 -9.48 -18.62
CA ILE A 133 -8.85 -10.03 -19.84
C ILE A 133 -9.68 -11.27 -19.48
N ASP A 134 -10.71 -11.53 -20.28
CA ASP A 134 -11.41 -12.82 -20.25
C ASP A 134 -10.49 -13.91 -20.80
N GLY A 135 -10.36 -15.02 -20.08
CA GLY A 135 -9.43 -16.06 -20.48
C GLY A 135 -9.34 -17.23 -19.52
N GLU A 136 -8.23 -17.94 -19.61
CA GLU A 136 -7.89 -19.07 -18.76
C GLU A 136 -6.57 -18.82 -18.04
N VAL A 137 -6.51 -19.19 -16.76
CA VAL A 137 -5.27 -19.16 -15.98
C VAL A 137 -4.39 -20.32 -16.44
N VAL A 138 -3.29 -20.02 -17.15
CA VAL A 138 -2.39 -21.06 -17.65
C VAL A 138 -1.16 -21.27 -16.76
N GLN A 139 -0.89 -20.34 -15.84
CA GLN A 139 0.17 -20.46 -14.85
C GLN A 139 -0.17 -19.65 -13.60
N VAL A 140 0.23 -20.18 -12.43
CA VAL A 140 0.18 -19.49 -11.13
C VAL A 140 1.61 -19.22 -10.68
N PHE A 141 1.86 -17.98 -10.24
CA PHE A 141 3.06 -17.58 -9.51
C PHE A 141 2.70 -17.55 -8.02
N PRO A 142 3.16 -18.53 -7.21
CA PRO A 142 2.77 -18.65 -5.82
C PRO A 142 2.98 -17.32 -5.06
N ASN A 143 1.93 -16.87 -4.38
CA ASN A 143 1.91 -15.62 -3.61
C ASN A 143 2.15 -14.32 -4.40
N GLU A 144 2.26 -14.37 -5.73
CA GLU A 144 2.51 -13.19 -6.55
C GLU A 144 1.37 -12.92 -7.52
N GLY A 145 0.83 -13.94 -8.19
CA GLY A 145 -0.12 -13.67 -9.27
C GLY A 145 -0.33 -14.82 -10.23
N VAL A 146 -0.79 -14.48 -11.44
CA VAL A 146 -1.15 -15.45 -12.48
C VAL A 146 -0.83 -14.95 -13.88
N LEU A 147 -0.73 -15.91 -14.80
CA LEU A 147 -0.66 -15.64 -16.24
C LEU A 147 -1.99 -16.05 -16.87
N VAL A 148 -2.72 -15.06 -17.41
CA VAL A 148 -4.01 -15.27 -18.07
C VAL A 148 -3.80 -15.28 -19.59
N GLU A 149 -4.35 -16.30 -20.24
CA GLU A 149 -4.26 -16.50 -21.69
C GLU A 149 -5.65 -16.45 -22.34
N THR A 150 -5.71 -15.83 -23.52
CA THR A 150 -6.90 -15.84 -24.38
C THR A 150 -6.51 -15.79 -25.85
N VAL A 151 -7.44 -16.12 -26.75
CA VAL A 151 -7.26 -15.95 -28.20
C VAL A 151 -8.15 -14.80 -28.65
N ALA A 152 -7.54 -13.74 -29.19
CA ALA A 152 -8.23 -12.52 -29.56
C ALA A 152 -7.59 -11.84 -30.77
N SER A 153 -8.31 -10.89 -31.36
CA SER A 153 -7.71 -9.89 -32.24
C SER A 153 -6.93 -8.88 -31.39
N LEU A 154 -5.69 -8.58 -31.78
CA LEU A 154 -4.83 -7.64 -31.08
C LEU A 154 -4.66 -6.38 -31.92
N VAL A 155 -5.05 -5.24 -31.34
CA VAL A 155 -4.76 -3.90 -31.87
C VAL A 155 -3.92 -3.17 -30.83
N GLN A 156 -2.66 -2.90 -31.16
CA GLN A 156 -1.73 -2.15 -30.33
C GLN A 156 -1.44 -0.82 -31.01
N GLY A 157 -1.82 0.26 -30.33
CA GLY A 157 -1.62 1.64 -30.77
C GLY A 157 -0.64 2.40 -29.87
N ILE A 158 -0.31 3.61 -30.28
CA ILE A 158 0.37 4.60 -29.45
C ILE A 158 -0.66 5.69 -29.14
N PHE A 159 -0.76 6.10 -27.89
CA PHE A 159 -1.56 7.24 -27.46
C PHE A 159 -0.64 8.38 -27.05
N GLY A 160 -0.71 9.50 -27.76
CA GLY A 160 0.07 10.71 -27.46
C GLY A 160 -0.74 11.65 -26.58
N ILE A 161 -0.11 12.19 -25.54
CA ILE A 161 -0.68 13.24 -24.69
C ILE A 161 0.05 14.54 -25.04
N GLY A 162 -0.65 15.50 -25.63
CA GLY A 162 -0.15 16.85 -25.90
C GLY A 162 -0.43 17.77 -24.71
N GLY A 163 0.55 18.61 -24.37
CA GLY A 163 0.43 19.69 -23.38
C GLY A 163 0.33 21.05 -24.04
#